data_AF-A0A9R1XJR0-F1
#
_entry.id   AF-A0A9R1XJR0-F1
#
_cell.length_a   1.000
_cell.length_b   1.000
_cell.length_c   1.000
_cell.angle_alpha   90.00
_cell.angle_beta   90.00
_cell.angle_gamma   90.00
#
_symmetry.space_group_name_H-M   'P 1'
#
loop_
_entity.id
_entity.type
_entity.pdbx_description
1 polymer ?
#
loop_
_entity_poly.entity_id
_entity_poly.type
_entity_poly.pdbx_seq_one_letter_code
_entity_poly.pdbx_strand_id
1 'polypeptide(L)'
;MFLLTPGKETKDVSSATPTPTPATTPSATQQPGVNVGNEVKKGKGEVTPEHTKLLRLEEQARQQGVGLWDRSPGAMEVAIRNLPPYAFGDLSNLDAMGLLASNKGKPMEAILEKFRDGGSLRVYLLPEFHFVLVFVARIQVPHASFSANIFFK
;
A
#
# COMPACT_ATOMS: atom_id res chain seq x y z
N MET A 1 -14.00 -12.48 19.49
CA MET A 1 -14.86 -13.65 19.21
C MET A 1 -16.10 -13.11 18.50
N PHE A 2 -16.22 -13.36 17.19
CA PHE A 2 -17.40 -13.03 16.40
C PHE A 2 -17.71 -14.23 15.51
N LEU A 3 -18.98 -14.68 15.55
CA LEU A 3 -19.50 -15.89 14.92
C LEU A 3 -20.04 -15.55 13.52
N LEU A 4 -19.77 -16.42 12.54
CA LEU A 4 -20.37 -16.41 11.20
C LEU A 4 -21.62 -17.29 11.18
N THR A 5 -22.70 -16.84 10.54
CA THR A 5 -23.88 -17.67 10.22
C THR A 5 -23.92 -17.96 8.71
N PRO A 6 -24.20 -19.19 8.26
CA PRO A 6 -24.25 -19.51 6.83
C PRO A 6 -25.64 -19.24 6.22
N GLY A 7 -25.64 -18.72 4.98
CA GLY A 7 -26.83 -18.43 4.18
C GLY A 7 -27.41 -19.67 3.46
N LYS A 8 -28.74 -19.66 3.27
CA LYS A 8 -29.54 -20.66 2.56
C LYS A 8 -29.58 -20.35 1.05
N GLU A 9 -29.44 -21.39 0.22
CA GLU A 9 -29.59 -21.37 -1.24
C GLU A 9 -31.04 -21.66 -1.66
N THR A 10 -31.60 -20.88 -2.59
CA THR A 10 -32.78 -21.24 -3.40
C THR A 10 -32.61 -20.72 -4.83
N LYS A 11 -32.76 -21.63 -5.79
CA LYS A 11 -32.80 -21.39 -7.24
C LYS A 11 -34.20 -20.93 -7.66
N ASP A 12 -34.28 -19.96 -8.56
CA ASP A 12 -35.35 -19.84 -9.54
C ASP A 12 -34.82 -19.18 -10.84
N VAL A 13 -35.26 -19.73 -11.97
CA VAL A 13 -34.93 -19.38 -13.36
C VAL A 13 -36.03 -18.47 -13.91
N SER A 14 -35.68 -17.32 -14.50
CA SER A 14 -36.53 -16.66 -15.51
C SER A 14 -35.74 -15.67 -16.38
N SER A 15 -36.15 -15.57 -17.64
CA SER A 15 -35.47 -15.07 -18.83
C SER A 15 -35.70 -13.59 -19.15
N ALA A 16 -34.63 -12.86 -19.54
CA ALA A 16 -34.68 -11.66 -20.41
C ALA A 16 -33.28 -11.35 -21.02
N THR A 17 -33.27 -10.88 -22.27
CA THR A 17 -32.11 -10.67 -23.19
C THR A 17 -31.33 -9.35 -22.91
N PRO A 18 -30.16 -9.05 -23.54
CA PRO A 18 -28.91 -8.71 -22.86
C PRO A 18 -28.56 -7.20 -22.87
N THR A 19 -28.04 -6.69 -21.76
CA THR A 19 -27.46 -5.35 -21.62
C THR A 19 -26.00 -5.51 -21.14
N PRO A 20 -25.02 -4.75 -21.68
CA PRO A 20 -23.62 -5.18 -21.73
C PRO A 20 -22.96 -5.31 -20.35
N THR A 21 -22.37 -6.48 -20.14
CA THR A 21 -21.51 -6.86 -19.01
C THR A 21 -20.37 -5.86 -18.82
N PRO A 22 -20.19 -5.24 -17.64
CA PRO A 22 -18.90 -4.67 -17.27
C PRO A 22 -17.91 -5.82 -17.15
N ALA A 23 -16.84 -5.75 -17.95
CA ALA A 23 -15.82 -6.77 -18.09
C ALA A 23 -15.38 -7.34 -16.73
N THR A 24 -15.44 -8.66 -16.63
CA THR A 24 -14.83 -9.46 -15.57
C THR A 24 -13.37 -9.06 -15.44
N THR A 25 -12.99 -8.43 -14.33
CA THR A 25 -11.59 -8.32 -13.90
C THR A 25 -11.08 -9.75 -13.68
N PRO A 26 -10.12 -10.26 -14.48
CA PRO A 26 -9.53 -11.56 -14.19
C PRO A 26 -8.67 -11.43 -12.94
N SER A 27 -9.05 -12.20 -11.91
CA SER A 27 -8.23 -12.43 -10.72
C SER A 27 -6.94 -13.14 -11.15
N ALA A 28 -5.87 -12.38 -11.35
CA ALA A 28 -4.55 -12.92 -11.62
C ALA A 28 -3.91 -13.35 -10.30
N THR A 29 -3.69 -14.66 -10.14
CA THR A 29 -2.79 -15.24 -9.14
C THR A 29 -1.39 -14.63 -9.36
N GLN A 30 -1.08 -13.63 -8.55
CA GLN A 30 0.09 -12.79 -8.66
C GLN A 30 1.28 -13.49 -8.00
N GLN A 31 2.27 -13.94 -8.78
CA GLN A 31 3.59 -14.23 -8.22
C GLN A 31 4.27 -12.91 -7.83
N PRO A 32 4.80 -12.79 -6.60
CA PRO A 32 5.31 -11.52 -6.08
C PRO A 32 6.62 -11.12 -6.77
N GLY A 33 6.62 -9.97 -7.45
CA GLY A 33 7.82 -9.14 -7.62
C GLY A 33 8.41 -8.92 -9.02
N VAL A 34 8.04 -9.67 -10.06
CA VAL A 34 8.74 -9.57 -11.38
C VAL A 34 7.82 -9.24 -12.57
N ASN A 35 6.51 -9.13 -12.36
CA ASN A 35 5.55 -8.84 -13.44
C ASN A 35 5.05 -7.39 -13.47
N VAL A 36 5.72 -6.47 -12.78
CA VAL A 36 5.29 -5.07 -12.71
C VAL A 36 6.42 -4.17 -13.19
N GLY A 37 6.34 -3.77 -14.47
CA GLY A 37 6.78 -2.48 -15.00
C GLY A 37 8.21 -1.99 -14.79
N ASN A 38 9.16 -2.78 -14.29
CA ASN A 38 10.52 -2.28 -14.07
C ASN A 38 11.42 -2.53 -15.30
N GLU A 39 12.24 -1.54 -15.68
CA GLU A 39 13.24 -1.70 -16.75
C GLU A 39 14.42 -2.56 -16.27
N VAL A 40 14.84 -3.53 -17.09
CA VAL A 40 15.99 -4.38 -16.78
C VAL A 40 17.27 -3.59 -17.01
N LYS A 41 18.12 -3.50 -15.98
CA LYS A 41 19.42 -2.84 -16.08
C LYS A 41 20.28 -3.56 -17.11
N LYS A 42 20.78 -2.83 -18.11
CA LYS A 42 21.74 -3.35 -19.09
C LYS A 42 23.09 -3.63 -18.41
N GLY A 43 23.35 -4.89 -18.09
CA GLY A 43 24.61 -5.32 -17.51
C GLY A 43 25.77 -5.29 -18.51
N LYS A 44 26.92 -4.76 -18.10
CA LYS A 44 28.21 -5.02 -18.75
C LYS A 44 28.78 -6.32 -18.18
N GLY A 45 28.45 -7.46 -18.78
CA GLY A 45 29.11 -8.74 -18.49
C GLY A 45 28.19 -9.76 -17.81
N GLU A 46 28.21 -10.97 -18.39
CA GLU A 46 27.47 -12.19 -18.07
C GLU A 46 25.95 -12.17 -18.26
N VAL A 47 25.52 -12.80 -19.37
CA VAL A 47 24.13 -13.20 -19.61
C VAL A 47 23.85 -14.42 -18.73
N THR A 48 23.42 -14.17 -17.50
CA THR A 48 22.88 -15.23 -16.64
C THR A 48 21.50 -15.67 -17.15
N PRO A 49 21.10 -16.93 -16.91
CA PRO A 49 19.75 -17.39 -17.25
C PRO A 49 18.64 -16.51 -16.66
N GLU A 50 18.87 -15.95 -15.47
CA GLU A 50 17.95 -15.00 -14.82
C GLU A 50 17.83 -13.69 -15.60
N HIS A 51 18.92 -13.19 -16.18
CA HIS A 51 18.87 -11.99 -17.01
C HIS A 51 18.01 -12.20 -18.26
N THR A 52 18.14 -13.36 -18.93
CA THR A 52 17.29 -13.72 -20.08
C THR A 52 15.82 -13.83 -19.68
N LYS A 53 15.53 -14.37 -18.49
CA LYS A 53 14.16 -14.45 -17.94
C LYS A 53 13.58 -13.05 -17.67
N LEU A 54 14.37 -12.15 -17.08
CA LEU A 54 13.96 -10.76 -16.82
C LEU A 54 13.63 -10.02 -18.12
N LEU A 55 14.46 -10.15 -19.16
CA LEU A 55 14.21 -9.54 -20.47
C LEU A 55 12.89 -10.02 -21.11
N ARG A 56 12.59 -11.32 -20.99
CA ARG A 56 11.32 -11.87 -21.47
C ARG A 56 10.12 -11.27 -20.71
N LEU A 57 10.23 -11.12 -19.39
CA LEU A 57 9.17 -10.54 -18.56
C LEU A 57 9.00 -9.04 -18.83
N GLU A 58 10.08 -8.32 -19.10
CA GLU A 58 10.04 -6.92 -19.52
C GLU A 58 9.31 -6.76 -20.86
N GLU A 59 9.65 -7.56 -21.87
CA GLU A 59 8.98 -7.52 -23.17
C GLU A 59 7.49 -7.85 -23.04
N GLN A 60 7.13 -8.81 -22.19
CA GLN A 60 5.73 -9.10 -21.88
C GLN A 60 5.03 -7.89 -21.23
N ALA A 61 5.66 -7.24 -20.25
CA ALA A 61 5.10 -6.05 -19.60
C ALA A 61 4.94 -4.87 -20.58
N ARG A 62 5.86 -4.73 -21.54
CA ARG A 62 5.83 -3.71 -22.60
C ARG A 62 4.71 -3.96 -23.61
N GLN A 63 4.50 -5.21 -24.02
CA GLN A 63 3.40 -5.60 -24.90
C GLN A 63 2.03 -5.42 -24.22
N GLN A 64 1.95 -5.68 -22.91
CA GLN A 64 0.74 -5.49 -22.12
C GLN A 64 0.50 -4.03 -21.72
N GLY A 65 1.51 -3.16 -21.84
CA GLY A 65 1.40 -1.75 -21.46
C GLY A 65 1.12 -1.56 -19.96
N VAL A 66 1.77 -2.34 -19.09
CA VAL A 66 1.52 -2.31 -17.64
C VAL A 66 2.64 -1.59 -16.88
N GLY A 67 2.28 -0.89 -15.80
CA GLY A 67 3.21 -0.17 -14.94
C GLY A 67 3.89 0.98 -15.69
N LEU A 68 5.22 0.97 -15.77
CA LEU A 68 5.98 2.00 -16.50
C LEU A 68 5.64 2.06 -17.99
N TRP A 69 5.18 0.95 -18.58
CA TRP A 69 4.89 0.86 -20.01
C TRP A 69 3.46 1.28 -20.37
N ASP A 70 2.68 1.73 -19.38
CA ASP A 70 1.33 2.26 -19.62
C ASP A 70 1.41 3.55 -20.43
N ARG A 71 0.70 3.57 -21.57
CA ARG A 71 0.66 4.70 -22.51
C ARG A 71 -0.61 5.53 -22.37
N SER A 72 -1.47 5.20 -21.42
CA SER A 72 -2.65 6.00 -21.16
C SER A 72 -2.25 7.39 -20.65
N PRO A 73 -2.87 8.47 -21.16
CA PRO A 73 -2.59 9.81 -20.68
C PRO A 73 -2.89 9.91 -19.18
N GLY A 74 -1.94 10.41 -18.38
CA GLY A 74 -2.15 10.56 -16.94
C GLY A 74 -1.67 9.38 -16.08
N ALA A 75 -1.27 8.24 -16.67
CA ALA A 75 -0.89 7.06 -15.90
C ALA A 75 0.30 7.31 -14.95
N MET A 76 1.30 8.05 -15.43
CA MET A 76 2.47 8.40 -14.63
C MET A 76 2.11 9.40 -13.53
N GLU A 77 1.24 10.36 -13.84
CA GLU A 77 0.78 11.38 -12.90
C GLU A 77 -0.04 10.76 -11.76
N VAL A 78 -0.89 9.76 -12.05
CA VAL A 78 -1.65 9.00 -11.04
C VAL A 78 -0.73 8.16 -10.14
N ALA A 79 0.40 7.69 -10.66
CA ALA A 79 1.38 6.93 -9.88
C ALA A 79 2.17 7.81 -8.88
N ILE A 80 2.27 9.11 -9.14
CA ILE A 80 2.92 10.07 -8.24
C ILE A 80 1.95 10.41 -7.11
N ARG A 81 2.29 9.97 -5.89
CA ARG A 81 1.48 10.27 -4.70
C ARG A 81 1.66 11.73 -4.29
N ASN A 82 0.56 12.44 -4.11
CA ASN A 82 0.59 13.77 -3.50
C ASN A 82 0.70 13.63 -1.98
N LEU A 83 1.92 13.73 -1.46
CA LEU A 83 2.17 13.66 -0.03
C LEU A 83 1.94 15.02 0.62
N PRO A 84 1.25 15.08 1.77
CA PRO A 84 1.14 16.32 2.51
C PRO A 84 2.53 16.87 2.90
N PRO A 85 2.72 18.21 3.00
CA PRO A 85 4.02 18.80 3.33
C PRO A 85 4.65 18.27 4.63
N TYR A 86 3.80 17.90 5.61
CA TYR A 86 4.22 17.32 6.89
C TYR A 86 4.65 15.85 6.81
N ALA A 87 4.49 15.19 5.66
CA ALA A 87 4.91 13.81 5.45
C ALA A 87 6.42 13.59 5.63
N PHE A 88 7.20 14.67 5.56
CA PHE A 88 8.65 14.66 5.70
C PHE A 88 9.16 15.14 7.08
N GLY A 89 8.27 15.27 8.08
CA GLY A 89 8.65 15.47 9.48
C GLY A 89 8.42 16.86 10.06
N ASP A 90 7.95 17.83 9.27
CA ASP A 90 7.48 19.12 9.79
C ASP A 90 5.99 19.06 10.10
N LEU A 91 5.64 18.89 11.38
CA LEU A 91 4.26 18.76 11.84
C LEU A 91 3.54 20.11 12.06
N SER A 92 4.19 21.25 11.80
CA SER A 92 3.64 22.58 12.10
C SER A 92 2.28 22.86 11.45
N ASN A 93 2.02 22.23 10.29
CA ASN A 93 0.78 22.41 9.52
C ASN A 93 -0.20 21.22 9.64
N LEU A 94 0.02 20.28 10.57
CA LEU A 94 -0.89 19.15 10.77
C LEU A 94 -2.02 19.51 11.75
N ASP A 95 -3.26 19.60 11.25
CA ASP A 95 -4.46 19.67 12.10
C ASP A 95 -4.81 18.28 12.66
N ALA A 96 -4.06 17.85 13.67
CA ALA A 96 -4.27 16.56 14.33
C ALA A 96 -5.66 16.46 15.00
N MET A 97 -6.21 17.57 15.49
CA MET A 97 -7.50 17.59 16.17
C MET A 97 -8.67 17.44 15.20
N GLY A 98 -8.63 18.13 14.06
CA GLY A 98 -9.60 17.95 12.99
C GLY A 98 -9.54 16.55 12.38
N LEU A 99 -8.33 16.00 12.19
CA LEU A 99 -8.14 14.63 11.72
C LEU A 99 -8.74 13.61 12.70
N LEU A 100 -8.51 13.78 14.00
CA LEU A 100 -9.07 12.92 15.04
C LEU A 100 -10.60 13.03 15.09
N ALA A 101 -11.15 14.25 15.07
CA ALA A 101 -12.58 14.48 15.14
C ALA A 101 -13.33 13.83 13.97
N SER A 102 -12.76 13.92 12.76
CA SER A 102 -13.37 13.40 11.53
C SER A 102 -13.37 11.87 11.45
N ASN A 103 -12.38 11.22 12.08
CA ASN A 103 -12.11 9.79 11.95
C ASN A 103 -12.38 8.98 13.23
N LYS A 104 -12.79 9.64 14.33
CA LYS A 104 -13.07 8.97 15.60
C LYS A 104 -14.09 7.85 15.42
N GLY A 105 -13.71 6.64 15.87
CA GLY A 105 -14.58 5.46 15.86
C GLY A 105 -14.72 4.78 14.50
N LYS A 106 -14.02 5.25 13.46
CA LYS A 106 -14.02 4.63 12.14
C LYS A 106 -12.72 3.83 11.94
N PRO A 107 -12.79 2.59 11.42
CA PRO A 107 -11.60 1.90 10.96
C PRO A 107 -11.02 2.66 9.75
N MET A 108 -9.70 2.75 9.70
CA MET A 108 -8.98 3.43 8.64
C MET A 108 -7.86 2.53 8.14
N GLU A 109 -7.69 2.46 6.83
CA GLU A 109 -6.59 1.74 6.22
C GLU A 109 -5.29 2.54 6.38
N ALA A 110 -4.21 1.85 6.68
CA ALA A 110 -2.92 2.48 6.88
C ALA A 110 -1.79 1.57 6.41
N ILE A 111 -0.74 2.18 5.88
CA ILE A 111 0.51 1.51 5.54
C ILE A 111 1.49 1.75 6.69
N LEU A 112 1.99 0.68 7.29
CA LEU A 112 3.01 0.76 8.34
C LEU A 112 4.39 0.98 7.70
N GLU A 113 5.00 2.12 8.00
CA GLU A 113 6.33 2.47 7.52
C GLU A 113 7.41 1.89 8.45
N LYS A 114 7.28 2.13 9.75
CA LYS A 114 8.29 1.71 10.73
C LYS A 114 7.70 1.55 12.13
N PHE A 115 8.20 0.55 12.84
CA PHE A 115 8.04 0.43 14.30
C PHE A 115 9.03 1.36 15.01
N ARG A 116 8.54 2.23 15.88
CA ARG A 116 9.41 3.03 16.76
C ARG A 116 9.76 2.22 18.01
N ASP A 117 8.77 1.57 18.59
CA ASP A 117 8.83 0.64 19.71
C ASP A 117 7.59 -0.29 19.64
N GLY A 118 7.38 -1.14 20.65
CA GLY A 118 6.24 -2.08 20.63
C GLY A 118 4.86 -1.45 20.83
N GLY A 119 4.77 -0.15 21.15
CA GLY A 119 3.52 0.59 21.35
C GLY A 119 3.30 1.73 20.37
N SER A 120 4.31 2.10 19.58
CA SER A 120 4.32 3.30 18.74
C SER A 120 4.74 2.99 17.30
N LEU A 121 3.91 3.40 16.33
CA LEU A 121 4.04 3.05 14.91
C LEU A 121 4.04 4.31 14.04
N ARG A 122 4.98 4.41 13.08
CA ARG A 122 4.91 5.40 12.00
C ARG A 122 4.11 4.81 10.85
N VAL A 123 3.05 5.48 10.46
CA VAL A 123 2.11 5.00 9.44
C VAL A 123 1.73 6.10 8.45
N TYR A 124 1.37 5.71 7.23
CA TYR A 124 0.63 6.53 6.28
C TYR A 124 -0.84 6.16 6.35
N LEU A 125 -1.71 7.09 6.74
CA LEU A 125 -3.16 6.90 6.70
C LEU A 125 -3.68 7.11 5.28
N LEU A 126 -4.48 6.18 4.79
CA LEU A 126 -5.06 6.21 3.45
C LEU A 126 -6.45 6.88 3.47
N PRO A 127 -6.88 7.49 2.33
CA PRO A 127 -6.18 7.55 1.04
C PRO A 127 -5.21 8.74 0.85
N GLU A 128 -5.21 9.75 1.72
CA GLU A 128 -4.45 10.99 1.52
C GLU A 128 -2.98 10.92 1.97
N PHE A 129 -2.52 9.74 2.42
CA PHE A 129 -1.15 9.49 2.88
C PHE A 129 -0.70 10.43 4.02
N HIS A 130 -1.57 10.66 5.02
CA HIS A 130 -1.18 11.41 6.22
C HIS A 130 -0.10 10.62 6.98
N PHE A 131 1.11 11.19 7.10
CA PHE A 131 2.19 10.56 7.84
C PHE A 131 2.09 10.91 9.34
N VAL A 132 1.76 9.92 10.15
CA VAL A 132 1.50 10.14 11.59
C VAL A 132 2.16 9.07 12.46
N LEU A 133 2.38 9.42 13.73
CA LEU A 133 2.78 8.50 14.78
C LEU A 133 1.54 8.06 15.55
N VAL A 134 1.21 6.77 15.48
CA VAL A 134 0.08 6.16 16.18
C VAL A 134 0.57 5.41 17.42
N PHE A 135 -0.20 5.51 18.50
CA PHE A 135 0.03 4.76 19.72
C PHE A 135 -1.06 3.72 19.89
N VAL A 136 -0.68 2.52 20.28
CA VAL A 136 -1.66 1.49 20.66
C VAL A 136 -2.30 1.90 21.97
N ALA A 137 -3.62 2.11 21.94
CA ALA A 137 -4.36 2.55 23.11
C ALA A 137 -4.35 1.49 24.22
N ARG A 138 -4.39 1.94 25.48
CA ARG A 138 -4.57 1.11 26.69
C ARG A 138 -3.46 0.08 26.96
N ILE A 139 -2.35 0.10 26.23
CA ILE A 139 -1.17 -0.71 26.56
C ILE A 139 -0.02 0.19 26.99
N GLN A 140 0.80 -0.32 27.92
CA GLN A 140 2.11 0.25 28.21
C GLN A 140 3.15 -0.72 27.69
N VAL A 141 4.18 -0.17 27.05
CA VAL A 141 5.24 -0.96 26.44
C VAL A 141 6.57 -0.46 26.99
N PRO A 142 7.52 -1.35 27.29
CA PRO A 142 8.87 -0.95 27.63
C PRO A 142 9.44 -0.05 26.53
N HIS A 143 9.86 1.15 26.90
CA HIS A 143 10.55 2.07 26.00
C HIS A 143 12.03 2.12 26.39
N ALA A 144 12.92 2.07 25.39
CA ALA A 144 14.35 2.24 25.65
C ALA A 144 14.58 3.63 26.24
N SER A 145 15.10 3.68 27.47
CA SER A 145 15.60 4.94 28.03
C SER A 145 16.87 5.31 27.28
N PHE A 146 16.91 6.50 26.68
CA PHE A 146 18.19 7.07 26.27
C PHE A 146 18.88 7.56 27.54
N SER A 147 19.85 6.81 28.05
CA SER A 147 20.71 7.30 29.12
C SER A 147 21.49 8.51 28.60
N ALA A 148 21.05 9.71 28.93
CA ALA A 148 21.99 10.81 29.10
C ALA A 148 22.89 10.41 30.27
N ASN A 149 24.21 10.43 30.08
CA ASN A 149 25.17 10.22 31.15
C ASN A 149 24.86 11.19 32.29
N ILE A 150 24.22 10.70 33.36
CA ILE A 150 24.21 11.39 34.64
C ILE A 150 25.56 11.06 35.27
N PHE A 151 26.52 11.96 35.07
CA PHE A 151 27.78 11.95 35.79
C PHE A 151 27.46 12.29 37.25
N PHE A 152 27.51 11.31 38.15
CA PHE A 152 27.63 11.61 39.57
C PHE A 152 29.08 12.03 39.82
N LYS A 153 29.26 13.23 40.37
CA LYS A 153 30.53 13.69 40.93
C LYS A 153 30.44 13.62 42.45
#